data_AF-A0A485JK04-F1
#
_entry.id   AF-A0A485JK04-F1
#
_cell.length_a   1.000
_cell.length_b   1.000
_cell.length_c   1.000
_cell.angle_alpha   90.00
_cell.angle_beta   90.00
_cell.angle_gamma   90.00
#
_symmetry.space_group_name_H-M   'P 1'
#
loop_
_entity.id
_entity.type
_entity.pdbx_description
1 polymer ?
#
loop_
_entity_poly.entity_id
_entity_poly.type
_entity_poly.pdbx_seq_one_letter_code
_entity_poly.pdbx_strand_id
1 'polypeptide(L)' 'MIESGVELGDNVIIGAGCFVGKNSRIGAGSRLWANVTIYHEIQIGQNCLIQSGTVVGADGFGYANDRGNWVKIHRLVA' A
#
# COMPACT_ATOMS: atom_id res chain seq x y z
N MET A 1 7.04 5.00 8.74
CA MET A 1 7.58 5.92 7.73
C MET A 1 6.43 6.32 6.81
N ILE A 2 6.26 7.62 6.58
CA ILE A 2 5.24 8.19 5.69
C ILE A 2 6.00 8.92 4.58
N GLU A 3 5.73 8.56 3.33
CA GLU A 3 6.39 9.13 2.15
C GLU A 3 5.76 10.43 1.65
N SER A 4 6.42 11.08 0.70
CA SER A 4 5.96 12.33 0.09
C SER A 4 4.57 12.18 -0.57
N GLY A 5 3.72 13.19 -0.40
CA GLY A 5 2.41 13.26 -1.05
C GLY A 5 1.34 12.34 -0.43
N VAL A 6 1.63 11.70 0.71
CA VAL A 6 0.61 10.93 1.44
C VAL A 6 -0.42 11.85 2.05
N GLU A 7 -1.69 11.47 1.94
CA GLU A 7 -2.80 12.15 2.59
C GLU A 7 -3.43 11.25 3.66
N LEU A 8 -3.53 11.77 4.88
CA LEU A 8 -4.17 11.09 6.00
C LEU A 8 -5.41 11.89 6.40
N GLY A 9 -6.58 11.25 6.35
CA GLY A 9 -7.83 11.85 6.80
C GLY A 9 -7.91 12.00 8.32
N ASP A 10 -8.96 12.69 8.77
CA ASP A 10 -9.19 12.93 10.19
C ASP A 10 -9.25 11.63 10.99
N ASN A 11 -8.66 11.63 12.19
CA ASN A 11 -8.67 10.49 13.12
C ASN A 11 -8.03 9.20 12.57
N VAL A 12 -7.18 9.30 11.54
CA VAL A 12 -6.37 8.16 11.08
C VAL A 12 -5.31 7.80 12.12
N ILE A 13 -5.15 6.50 12.38
CA ILE A 13 -4.13 5.99 13.30
C ILE A 13 -3.16 5.10 12.53
N ILE A 14 -1.88 5.44 12.60
CA ILE A 14 -0.80 4.67 12.00
C ILE A 14 0.00 3.98 13.11
N GLY A 15 -0.03 2.66 13.14
CA GLY A 15 0.72 1.84 14.08
C GLY A 15 2.24 1.95 13.93
N ALA A 16 2.95 1.50 14.96
CA ALA A 16 4.41 1.49 14.95
C ALA A 16 4.97 0.62 13.82
N GLY A 17 6.05 1.07 13.19
CA GLY A 17 6.71 0.31 12.12
C GLY A 17 5.95 0.26 10.78
N CYS A 18 4.81 0.94 10.64
CA CYS A 18 4.11 1.01 9.36
C CYS A 18 4.92 1.77 8.30
N PHE A 19 4.74 1.38 7.04
CA PHE A 19 5.20 2.10 5.87
C PHE A 19 4.00 2.53 5.02
N VAL A 20 3.95 3.81 4.62
CA VAL A 20 2.95 4.33 3.68
C VAL A 20 3.68 5.01 2.53
N GLY A 21 3.54 4.42 1.34
CA GLY A 21 4.22 4.82 0.11
C GLY A 21 3.66 6.11 -0.52
N LYS A 22 4.41 6.64 -1.50
CA LYS A 22 4.15 7.94 -2.13
C LYS A 22 2.75 8.06 -2.70
N ASN A 23 2.16 9.26 -2.58
CA ASN A 23 0.84 9.60 -3.14
C ASN A 23 -0.33 8.71 -2.69
N SER A 24 -0.16 7.92 -1.62
CA SER A 24 -1.22 7.09 -1.07
C SER A 24 -2.16 7.90 -0.18
N ARG A 25 -3.44 7.52 -0.14
CA ARG A 25 -4.49 8.20 0.62
C ARG A 25 -5.13 7.24 1.62
N ILE A 26 -5.23 7.66 2.87
CA ILE A 26 -5.90 6.90 3.93
C ILE A 26 -7.09 7.69 4.44
N GLY A 27 -8.30 7.18 4.21
CA GLY A 27 -9.55 7.84 4.58
C GLY A 27 -9.74 7.96 6.10
N ALA A 28 -10.55 8.94 6.50
CA ALA A 28 -10.82 9.27 7.89
C ALA A 28 -11.28 8.07 8.74
N GLY A 29 -10.85 8.05 10.01
CA GLY A 29 -11.18 7.01 11.00
C GLY A 29 -10.48 5.66 10.77
N SER A 30 -9.68 5.52 9.72
CA SER A 30 -8.98 4.27 9.42
C SER A 30 -7.78 4.03 10.34
N ARG A 31 -7.49 2.77 10.61
CA ARG A 31 -6.40 2.35 11.51
C ARG A 31 -5.54 1.27 10.88
N LEU A 32 -4.24 1.49 10.88
CA LEU A 32 -3.24 0.49 10.54
C LEU A 32 -2.58 -0.01 11.82
N TRP A 33 -2.64 -1.31 12.07
CA TRP A 33 -1.85 -1.95 13.13
C TRP A 33 -0.36 -2.01 12.77
N ALA A 34 0.48 -2.41 13.73
CA ALA A 34 1.93 -2.34 13.59
C ALA A 34 2.45 -3.10 12.37
N ASN A 35 3.51 -2.59 11.74
CA ASN A 35 4.19 -3.23 10.60
C ASN A 35 3.29 -3.48 9.37
N VAL A 36 2.26 -2.65 9.14
CA VAL A 36 1.52 -2.64 7.87
C VAL A 36 2.32 -1.92 6.80
N THR A 37 2.36 -2.47 5.59
CA THR A 37 3.04 -1.87 4.43
C THR A 37 2.02 -1.51 3.35
N ILE A 38 1.88 -0.22 3.09
CA ILE A 38 1.07 0.33 1.99
C ILE A 38 2.04 0.85 0.93
N TYR A 39 1.95 0.33 -0.29
CA TYR A 39 2.77 0.78 -1.44
C TYR A 39 2.32 2.17 -1.93
N HIS A 40 2.85 2.60 -3.08
CA HIS A 40 2.53 3.90 -3.69
C HIS A 40 1.17 3.90 -4.39
N GLU A 41 0.54 5.07 -4.45
CA GLU A 41 -0.72 5.33 -5.15
C GLU A 41 -1.91 4.48 -4.67
N ILE A 42 -1.87 4.01 -3.42
CA ILE A 42 -2.94 3.20 -2.83
C ILE A 42 -3.99 4.09 -2.18
N GLN A 43 -5.26 3.76 -2.39
CA GLN A 43 -6.39 4.40 -1.72
C GLN A 43 -7.03 3.45 -0.71
N ILE A 44 -6.98 3.81 0.56
CA ILE A 44 -7.73 3.17 1.64
C ILE A 44 -8.93 4.06 1.96
N GLY A 45 -10.11 3.46 2.03
CA GLY A 45 -11.36 4.14 2.38
C GLY A 45 -11.43 4.65 3.83
N GLN A 46 -12.62 5.08 4.25
CA GLN A 46 -12.89 5.52 5.62
C GLN A 46 -13.20 4.33 6.55
N ASN A 47 -12.90 4.48 7.83
CA ASN A 47 -13.19 3.51 8.90
C ASN A 47 -12.68 2.08 8.62
N CYS A 48 -11.56 1.96 7.88
CA CYS A 48 -10.91 0.67 7.63
C CYS A 48 -10.04 0.25 8.81
N LEU A 49 -9.88 -1.06 9.00
CA LEU A 49 -8.97 -1.64 9.99
C LEU A 49 -8.05 -2.65 9.30
N ILE A 50 -6.74 -2.40 9.32
CA ILE A 50 -5.74 -3.27 8.69
C ILE A 50 -4.83 -3.88 9.75
N GLN A 51 -4.72 -5.21 9.76
CA GLN A 51 -3.99 -5.98 10.76
C GLN A 51 -2.49 -6.06 10.46
N SER A 52 -1.70 -6.27 11.51
CA SER A 52 -0.24 -6.27 11.47
C SER A 52 0.35 -7.19 10.41
N GLY A 53 1.42 -6.73 9.74
CA GLY A 53 2.11 -7.51 8.71
C GLY A 53 1.41 -7.56 7.34
N THR A 54 0.26 -6.91 7.19
CA THR A 54 -0.45 -6.84 5.91
C THR A 54 0.32 -5.98 4.90
N VAL A 55 0.37 -6.43 3.65
CA VAL A 55 0.96 -5.69 2.52
C VAL A 55 -0.11 -5.40 1.48
N VAL A 56 -0.28 -4.13 1.11
CA VAL A 56 -1.23 -3.68 0.08
C VAL A 56 -0.47 -2.97 -1.04
N GLY A 57 -0.72 -3.37 -2.28
CA GLY A 57 -0.14 -2.74 -3.48
C GLY A 57 1.20 -3.30 -3.94
N ALA A 58 1.55 -4.53 -3.54
CA ALA A 58 2.72 -5.22 -4.07
C ALA A 58 2.54 -5.57 -5.56
N ASP A 59 3.66 -5.76 -6.26
CA ASP A 59 3.64 -6.24 -7.64
C ASP A 59 2.87 -7.57 -7.74
N GLY A 60 1.92 -7.60 -8.68
CA GLY A 60 1.20 -8.82 -9.01
C GLY A 60 2.09 -9.82 -9.75
N PHE A 61 1.59 -11.04 -9.88
CA PHE A 61 2.25 -12.10 -10.65
C PHE A 61 2.02 -11.92 -12.17
N GLY A 62 2.64 -10.89 -12.76
CA GLY A 62 2.54 -10.57 -14.18
C GLY A 62 3.85 -10.79 -14.93
N TYR A 63 3.91 -11.84 -15.74
CA TYR A 63 5.08 -12.18 -16.55
C TYR A 63 4.68 -12.60 -17.96
N ALA A 64 5.44 -12.13 -18.96
CA ALA A 64 5.38 -12.63 -20.32
C ALA A 64 6.40 -13.76 -20.49
N ASN A 65 6.06 -14.81 -21.24
CA ASN A 65 7.01 -15.86 -21.58
C ASN A 65 7.73 -15.49 -22.89
N ASP A 66 9.05 -15.34 -22.82
CA ASP A 66 9.92 -15.27 -23.98
C ASP A 66 10.79 -16.53 -24.05
N ARG A 67 10.31 -17.54 -24.79
CA ARG A 67 11.02 -18.80 -25.05
C ARG A 67 11.51 -19.51 -23.78
N GLY A 68 10.67 -19.57 -22.75
CA GLY A 68 11.01 -20.17 -21.46
C GLY A 68 11.56 -19.20 -20.41
N ASN A 69 11.89 -17.96 -20.79
CA ASN A 69 12.27 -16.90 -19.86
C ASN A 69 11.04 -16.07 -19.45
N TRP A 70 10.90 -15.82 -18.15
CA TRP A 70 9.82 -14.98 -17.62
C TRP A 70 10.27 -13.53 -17.56
N VAL A 71 9.71 -12.69 -18.43
CA VAL A 71 9.96 -11.26 -18.47
C VAL A 71 8.89 -10.54 -17.65
N LYS A 72 9.31 -9.80 -16.63
CA LYS A 72 8.40 -9.08 -15.73
C LYS A 72 7.60 -8.03 -16.49
N ILE A 73 6.29 -8.05 -16.34
CA ILE A 73 5.40 -6.99 -16.82
C ILE A 73 5.24 -6.00 -15.68
N HIS A 74 5.64 -4.75 -15.91
CA HIS A 74 5.52 -3.68 -14.91
C HIS A 74 4.04 -3.33 -14.72
N ARG A 75 3.58 -3.29 -13.46
CA ARG A 75 2.25 -2.75 -13.12
C ARG A 75 2.41 -1.32 -12.63
N LEU A 76 1.60 -0.44 -13.18
CA LEU A 76 1.65 0.99 -12.87
C LEU A 76 0.79 1.35 -11.65
N VAL A 77 -0.26 0.58 -11.36
CA VAL A 77 -1.20 0.85 -10.26
C VAL A 77 -1.88 -0.45 -9.79
N ALA A 78 -2.24 -0.51 -8.50
CA ALA A 78 -3.01 -1.58 -7.89
C ALA A 78 -4.44 -1.13 -7.55
#